data_AF-A0A969K0C8-F1
#
_entry.id   AF-A0A969K0C8-F1
#
_cell.length_a   1.000
_cell.length_b   1.000
_cell.length_c   1.000
_cell.angle_alpha   90.00
_cell.angle_beta   90.00
_cell.angle_gamma   90.00
#
_symmetry.space_group_name_H-M   'P 1'
#
loop_
_entity.id
_entity.type
_entity.pdbx_description
1 polymer ?
#
loop_
_entity_poly.entity_id
_entity_poly.type
_entity_poly.pdbx_seq_one_letter_code
_entity_poly.pdbx_strand_id
1 'polypeptide(L)'
;MLSAIGWGGLAAASLLIGYFIGTLLDNIPESLILGMGLASGGAVNIAFLTAVFISNLPEGAAGSINLEAAGYTRQRIFWMWVILILVSTASAGLGYIAISWIPAFDGLFAQAFAAGAMLTMLADAMMPEAFEHGGGLVGLFTVLGFLAGAILSVLA
;
A
#
# COMPACT_ATOMS: atom_id res chain seq x y z
N MET A 1 34.01 6.96 -16.42
CA MET A 1 33.25 7.80 -15.46
C MET A 1 31.96 8.42 -16.03
N LEU A 2 31.48 8.02 -17.23
CA LEU A 2 30.21 8.51 -17.80
C LEU A 2 29.09 7.44 -17.85
N SER A 3 29.36 6.20 -17.41
CA SER A 3 28.37 5.10 -17.44
C SER A 3 27.57 4.94 -16.14
N ALA A 4 27.94 5.60 -15.04
CA ALA A 4 27.26 5.44 -13.75
C ALA A 4 26.05 6.38 -13.55
N ILE A 5 25.91 7.42 -14.39
CA ILE A 5 24.92 8.50 -14.20
C ILE A 5 23.54 8.14 -14.81
N GLY A 6 23.48 7.24 -15.80
CA GLY A 6 22.22 6.85 -16.44
C GLY A 6 21.52 5.64 -15.82
N TRP A 7 22.29 4.71 -15.24
CA TRP A 7 21.76 3.46 -14.69
C TRP A 7 21.10 3.64 -13.32
N GLY A 8 21.65 4.53 -12.47
CA GLY A 8 21.08 4.83 -11.15
C GLY A 8 19.71 5.50 -11.23
N GLY A 9 19.52 6.44 -12.17
CA GLY A 9 18.23 7.11 -12.36
C GLY A 9 17.14 6.21 -12.95
N LEU A 10 17.49 5.32 -13.89
CA LEU A 10 16.57 4.32 -14.43
C LEU A 10 16.20 3.24 -13.41
N ALA A 11 17.17 2.79 -12.60
CA ALA A 11 16.94 1.86 -11.51
C ALA A 11 16.03 2.49 -10.44
N ALA A 12 16.33 3.71 -9.97
CA ALA A 12 15.49 4.43 -9.00
C ALA A 12 14.06 4.67 -9.53
N ALA A 13 13.92 5.08 -10.80
CA ALA A 13 12.60 5.23 -11.41
C ALA A 13 11.83 3.90 -11.50
N SER A 14 12.53 2.78 -11.75
CA SER A 14 11.91 1.44 -11.78
C SER A 14 11.48 0.96 -10.40
N LEU A 15 12.25 1.27 -9.35
CA LEU A 15 11.92 0.96 -7.96
C LEU A 15 10.69 1.74 -7.49
N LEU A 16 10.55 3.01 -7.90
CA LEU A 16 9.40 3.85 -7.53
C LEU A 16 8.13 3.51 -8.31
N ILE A 17 8.26 3.02 -9.54
CA ILE A 17 7.13 2.39 -10.24
C ILE A 17 6.75 1.09 -9.53
N GLY A 18 7.73 0.30 -9.08
CA GLY A 18 7.51 -0.88 -8.24
C GLY A 18 6.77 -0.55 -6.95
N TYR A 19 7.12 0.56 -6.29
CA TYR A 19 6.40 1.08 -5.14
C TYR A 19 4.94 1.39 -5.47
N PHE A 20 4.68 2.22 -6.49
CA PHE A 20 3.31 2.55 -6.88
C PHE A 20 2.48 1.31 -7.24
N ILE A 21 3.08 0.35 -7.95
CA ILE A 21 2.42 -0.91 -8.30
C ILE A 21 2.15 -1.73 -7.03
N GLY A 22 3.11 -1.82 -6.10
CA GLY A 22 2.93 -2.51 -4.83
C GLY A 22 1.78 -1.93 -4.01
N THR A 23 1.74 -0.60 -3.83
CA THR A 23 0.63 0.09 -3.15
C THR A 23 -0.70 -0.16 -3.86
N LEU A 24 -0.73 -0.16 -5.20
CA LEU A 24 -1.95 -0.46 -5.97
C LEU A 24 -2.41 -1.92 -5.79
N LEU A 25 -1.47 -2.86 -5.71
CA LEU A 25 -1.75 -4.28 -5.48
C LEU A 25 -2.24 -4.56 -4.06
N ASP A 26 -1.84 -3.75 -3.08
CA ASP A 26 -2.33 -3.84 -1.69
C ASP A 26 -3.73 -3.23 -1.51
N ASN A 27 -3.94 -2.05 -2.11
CA ASN A 27 -5.20 -1.33 -2.03
C ASN A 27 -6.38 -2.10 -2.67
N ILE A 28 -6.13 -2.98 -3.65
CA ILE A 28 -7.17 -3.79 -4.28
C ILE A 28 -7.82 -4.76 -3.28
N PRO A 29 -7.07 -5.67 -2.61
CA PRO A 29 -7.63 -6.55 -1.58
C PRO A 29 -8.21 -5.82 -0.37
N GLU A 30 -7.58 -4.75 0.11
CA GLU A 30 -8.14 -3.94 1.20
C GLU A 30 -9.53 -3.38 0.83
N SER A 31 -9.62 -2.78 -0.35
CA SER A 31 -10.86 -2.18 -0.83
C SER A 31 -11.96 -3.22 -1.02
N LEU A 32 -11.63 -4.40 -1.57
CA LEU A 32 -12.57 -5.51 -1.71
C LEU A 32 -13.18 -5.89 -0.36
N ILE A 33 -12.38 -5.98 0.69
CA ILE A 33 -12.83 -6.38 2.03
C ILE A 33 -13.65 -5.29 2.71
N LEU A 34 -13.26 -4.02 2.56
CA LEU A 34 -14.09 -2.90 3.00
C LEU A 34 -15.47 -2.94 2.33
N GLY A 35 -15.50 -3.22 1.02
CA GLY A 35 -16.73 -3.39 0.25
C GLY A 35 -17.60 -4.57 0.72
N MET A 36 -17.00 -5.74 0.94
CA MET A 36 -17.69 -6.92 1.47
C MET A 36 -18.24 -6.68 2.87
N GLY A 37 -17.46 -6.03 3.74
CA GLY A 37 -17.88 -5.65 5.09
C GLY A 37 -19.12 -4.76 5.07
N LEU A 38 -19.16 -3.75 4.20
CA LEU A 38 -20.32 -2.87 4.00
C LEU A 38 -21.59 -3.62 3.59
N ALA A 39 -21.48 -4.61 2.71
CA ALA A 39 -22.63 -5.37 2.22
C ALA A 39 -23.20 -6.37 3.23
N SER A 40 -22.42 -6.80 4.22
CA SER A 40 -22.86 -7.75 5.26
C SER A 40 -23.86 -7.15 6.28
N GLY A 41 -24.20 -5.86 6.17
CA GLY A 41 -25.16 -5.18 7.04
C GLY A 41 -24.65 -4.89 8.46
N GLY A 42 -23.44 -5.34 8.79
CA GLY A 42 -22.71 -4.96 10.01
C GLY A 42 -22.01 -3.61 9.84
N ALA A 43 -21.79 -2.91 10.96
CA ALA A 43 -20.91 -1.74 10.97
C ALA A 43 -19.55 -2.16 10.38
N VAL A 44 -19.04 -1.39 9.41
CA VAL A 44 -17.65 -1.50 8.95
C VAL A 44 -16.77 -1.63 10.19
N ASN A 45 -15.85 -2.60 10.21
CA ASN A 45 -14.92 -2.72 11.34
C ASN A 45 -14.15 -1.40 11.43
N ILE A 46 -14.54 -0.56 12.40
CA ILE A 46 -14.02 0.80 12.56
C ILE A 46 -12.53 0.74 12.84
N ALA A 47 -12.07 -0.29 13.56
CA ALA A 47 -10.65 -0.49 13.81
C ALA A 47 -9.90 -0.81 12.52
N PHE A 48 -10.44 -1.68 11.65
CA PHE A 48 -9.85 -1.95 10.33
C PHE A 48 -9.82 -0.70 9.45
N LEU A 49 -10.95 0.01 9.32
CA LEU A 49 -11.02 1.26 8.55
C LEU A 49 -10.04 2.32 9.07
N THR A 50 -9.91 2.44 10.39
CA THR A 50 -8.99 3.37 11.02
C THR A 50 -7.54 2.96 10.77
N ALA A 51 -7.23 1.66 10.87
CA ALA A 51 -5.88 1.15 10.57
C ALA A 51 -5.48 1.43 9.12
N VAL A 52 -6.35 1.12 8.16
CA VAL A 52 -6.18 1.38 6.73
C VAL A 52 -5.98 2.87 6.45
N PHE A 53 -6.77 3.73 7.12
CA PHE A 53 -6.64 5.18 6.94
C PHE A 53 -5.31 5.71 7.50
N ILE A 54 -4.90 5.23 8.67
CA ILE A 54 -3.65 5.64 9.31
C ILE A 54 -2.43 5.12 8.54
N SER A 55 -2.47 3.96 7.89
CA SER A 55 -1.37 3.43 7.08
C SER A 55 -1.24 4.14 5.72
N ASN A 56 -2.37 4.33 5.02
CA ASN A 56 -2.36 4.90 3.67
C ASN A 56 -1.96 6.38 3.63
N LEU A 57 -2.17 7.14 4.72
CA LEU A 57 -1.78 8.55 4.81
C LEU A 57 -0.26 8.77 4.72
N PRO A 58 0.58 8.18 5.60
CA PRO A 58 2.03 8.17 5.46
C PRO A 58 2.50 7.60 4.12
N GLU A 59 1.87 6.55 3.61
CA GLU A 59 2.27 5.88 2.37
C GLU A 59 2.08 6.77 1.13
N GLY A 60 0.94 7.46 1.04
CA GLY A 60 0.67 8.42 -0.03
C GLY A 60 1.57 9.66 0.04
N ALA A 61 1.89 10.12 1.26
CA ALA A 61 2.80 11.25 1.46
C ALA A 61 4.23 10.89 1.07
N ALA A 62 4.77 9.79 1.60
CA ALA A 62 6.11 9.29 1.30
C ALA A 62 6.25 8.99 -0.21
N GLY A 63 5.28 8.28 -0.79
CA GLY A 63 5.26 7.98 -2.22
C GLY A 63 5.26 9.24 -3.09
N SER A 64 4.51 10.27 -2.71
CA SER A 64 4.48 11.54 -3.45
C SER A 64 5.82 12.27 -3.39
N ILE A 65 6.45 12.34 -2.21
CA ILE A 65 7.76 12.96 -2.01
C ILE A 65 8.82 12.22 -2.84
N ASN A 66 8.80 10.89 -2.82
CA ASN A 66 9.78 10.07 -3.52
C ASN A 66 9.63 10.16 -5.05
N LEU A 67 8.40 10.18 -5.55
CA LEU A 67 8.14 10.40 -6.97
C LEU A 67 8.57 11.80 -7.42
N GLU A 68 8.34 12.84 -6.60
CA GLU A 68 8.79 14.21 -6.89
C GLU A 68 10.33 14.29 -6.89
N ALA A 69 11.00 13.65 -5.92
CA ALA A 69 12.45 13.56 -5.83
C ALA A 69 13.08 12.83 -7.04
N ALA A 70 12.38 11.86 -7.61
CA ALA A 70 12.79 11.15 -8.83
C ALA A 70 12.46 11.90 -10.13
N GLY A 71 11.97 13.14 -10.05
CA GLY A 71 11.73 14.01 -11.19
C GLY A 71 10.37 13.79 -11.87
N TYR A 72 9.42 13.09 -11.24
CA TYR A 72 8.04 13.05 -11.75
C TYR A 72 7.37 14.41 -11.53
N THR A 73 6.61 14.86 -12.54
CA THR A 73 5.86 16.11 -12.41
C THR A 73 4.69 15.92 -11.45
N ARG A 74 4.36 16.98 -10.68
CA ARG A 74 3.23 16.97 -9.74
C ARG A 74 1.91 16.55 -10.39
N GLN A 75 1.69 16.93 -11.66
CA GLN A 75 0.51 16.52 -12.41
C GLN A 75 0.48 15.02 -12.67
N ARG A 76 1.62 14.39 -12.98
CA ARG A 76 1.72 12.94 -13.17
C ARG A 76 1.49 12.20 -11.86
N ILE A 77 2.09 12.66 -10.77
CA ILE A 77 1.90 12.10 -9.42
C ILE A 77 0.42 12.17 -9.03
N PHE A 78 -0.22 13.32 -9.23
CA PHE A 78 -1.65 13.49 -8.98
C PHE A 78 -2.50 12.46 -9.74
N TRP A 79 -2.25 12.28 -11.04
CA TRP A 79 -2.99 11.29 -11.85
C TRP A 79 -2.73 9.85 -11.41
N MET A 80 -1.52 9.52 -10.97
CA MET A 80 -1.21 8.20 -10.41
C MET A 80 -2.07 7.91 -9.19
N TRP A 81 -2.18 8.85 -8.26
CA TRP A 81 -3.03 8.71 -7.08
C TRP A 81 -4.53 8.70 -7.42
N VAL A 82 -4.98 9.49 -8.40
CA VAL A 82 -6.37 9.43 -8.88
C VAL A 82 -6.69 8.05 -9.45
N ILE A 83 -5.80 7.47 -10.25
CA ILE A 83 -5.97 6.11 -10.77
C ILE A 83 -6.08 5.10 -9.62
N LEU A 84 -5.22 5.21 -8.61
CA LEU A 84 -5.27 4.34 -7.44
C LEU A 84 -6.61 4.45 -6.70
N ILE A 85 -7.12 5.67 -6.48
CA ILE A 85 -8.43 5.90 -5.83
C ILE A 85 -9.56 5.30 -6.67
N LEU A 86 -9.53 5.47 -8.00
CA LEU A 86 -10.54 4.92 -8.90
C LEU A 86 -10.54 3.38 -8.87
N VAL A 87 -9.36 2.76 -8.92
CA VAL A 87 -9.20 1.31 -8.83
C VAL A 87 -9.70 0.80 -7.47
N SER A 88 -9.34 1.46 -6.38
CA SER A 88 -9.77 1.12 -5.02
C SER A 88 -11.29 1.22 -4.88
N THR A 89 -11.89 2.29 -5.39
CA THR A 89 -13.36 2.48 -5.39
C THR A 89 -14.07 1.38 -6.18
N ALA A 90 -13.54 1.03 -7.36
CA ALA A 90 -14.09 -0.05 -8.17
C ALA A 90 -13.98 -1.40 -7.45
N SER A 91 -12.83 -1.69 -6.84
CA SER A 91 -12.59 -2.89 -6.02
C SER A 91 -13.57 -2.97 -4.84
N ALA A 92 -13.82 -1.87 -4.12
CA ALA A 92 -14.81 -1.85 -3.05
C ALA A 92 -16.23 -2.11 -3.56
N GLY A 93 -16.62 -1.53 -4.69
CA GLY A 93 -17.91 -1.82 -5.33
C GLY A 93 -18.03 -3.30 -5.74
N LEU A 94 -16.96 -3.88 -6.29
CA LEU A 94 -16.92 -5.31 -6.62
C LEU A 94 -17.04 -6.19 -5.39
N GLY A 95 -16.36 -5.85 -4.29
CA GLY A 95 -16.47 -6.58 -3.02
C GLY A 95 -17.88 -6.55 -2.46
N TYR A 96 -18.52 -5.38 -2.48
CA TYR A 96 -19.92 -5.22 -2.06
C TYR A 96 -20.87 -6.12 -2.87
N ILE A 97 -20.68 -6.20 -4.18
CA ILE A 97 -21.50 -7.06 -5.04
C ILE A 97 -21.14 -8.54 -4.81
N ALA A 98 -19.86 -8.89 -4.73
CA ALA A 98 -19.39 -10.27 -4.65
C ALA A 98 -19.97 -11.05 -3.46
N ILE A 99 -20.07 -10.43 -2.28
CA ILE A 99 -20.62 -11.10 -1.09
C ILE A 99 -22.11 -11.47 -1.27
N SER A 100 -22.85 -10.71 -2.08
CA SER A 100 -24.27 -10.99 -2.35
C SER A 100 -24.49 -12.21 -3.25
N TRP A 101 -23.46 -12.61 -4.02
CA TRP A 101 -23.50 -13.78 -4.92
C TRP A 101 -22.77 -14.98 -4.31
N ILE A 102 -21.72 -14.74 -3.53
CA ILE A 102 -20.88 -15.78 -2.92
C ILE A 102 -20.67 -15.43 -1.43
N PRO A 103 -21.61 -15.81 -0.55
CA PRO A 103 -21.52 -15.51 0.88
C PRO A 103 -20.31 -16.14 1.59
N ALA A 104 -19.70 -17.15 0.97
CA ALA A 104 -18.50 -17.83 1.47
C ALA A 104 -17.17 -17.17 1.03
N PHE A 105 -17.23 -16.09 0.23
CA PHE A 105 -16.03 -15.38 -0.21
C PHE A 105 -15.58 -14.41 0.89
N ASP A 106 -14.56 -14.79 1.63
CA ASP A 106 -14.01 -14.04 2.77
C ASP A 106 -12.83 -13.12 2.40
N GLY A 107 -12.35 -13.20 1.15
CA GLY A 107 -11.21 -12.41 0.67
C GLY A 107 -9.83 -12.92 1.10
N LEU A 108 -9.74 -14.07 1.76
CA LEU A 108 -8.51 -14.56 2.37
C LEU A 108 -7.37 -14.75 1.36
N PHE A 109 -7.67 -15.33 0.19
CA PHE A 109 -6.69 -15.50 -0.88
C PHE A 109 -6.23 -14.18 -1.49
N ALA A 110 -7.14 -13.20 -1.59
CA ALA A 110 -6.81 -11.87 -2.09
C ALA A 110 -5.88 -11.13 -1.11
N GLN A 111 -6.15 -11.23 0.21
CA GLN A 111 -5.26 -10.67 1.23
C GLN A 111 -3.89 -11.35 1.25
N ALA A 112 -3.84 -12.67 1.13
CA ALA A 112 -2.56 -13.39 1.10
C ALA A 112 -1.71 -12.95 -0.10
N PHE A 113 -2.34 -12.70 -1.25
CA PHE A 113 -1.67 -12.16 -2.43
C PHE A 113 -1.20 -10.70 -2.22
N ALA A 114 -2.05 -9.82 -1.67
CA ALA A 114 -1.65 -8.45 -1.32
C ALA A 114 -0.47 -8.41 -0.34
N ALA A 115 -0.51 -9.23 0.71
CA ALA A 115 0.57 -9.35 1.68
C ALA A 115 1.89 -9.74 1.00
N GLY A 116 1.86 -10.66 0.03
CA GLY A 116 3.03 -11.02 -0.76
C GLY A 116 3.54 -9.88 -1.65
N ALA A 117 2.65 -9.12 -2.27
CA ALA A 117 3.00 -7.94 -3.07
C ALA A 117 3.66 -6.86 -2.20
N MET A 118 3.10 -6.59 -1.02
CA MET A 118 3.66 -5.64 -0.04
C MET A 118 5.02 -6.09 0.49
N LEU A 119 5.22 -7.38 0.77
CA LEU A 119 6.53 -7.89 1.16
C LEU A 119 7.58 -7.69 0.06
N THR A 120 7.19 -7.88 -1.20
CA THR A 120 8.07 -7.63 -2.35
C THR A 120 8.44 -6.16 -2.45
N MET A 121 7.46 -5.26 -2.34
CA MET A 121 7.69 -3.81 -2.34
C MET A 121 8.58 -3.35 -1.18
N LEU A 122 8.33 -3.89 0.02
CA LEU A 122 9.09 -3.60 1.22
C LEU A 122 10.55 -4.01 1.02
N ALA A 123 10.80 -5.19 0.45
CA ALA A 123 12.14 -5.70 0.21
C ALA A 123 12.89 -4.95 -0.91
N ASP A 124 12.21 -4.67 -2.04
CA ASP A 124 12.86 -4.13 -3.23
C ASP A 124 13.07 -2.61 -3.17
N ALA A 125 12.16 -1.87 -2.54
CA ALA A 125 12.17 -0.41 -2.56
C ALA A 125 12.24 0.22 -1.16
N MET A 126 11.27 -0.10 -0.28
CA MET A 126 11.13 0.68 0.96
C MET A 126 12.25 0.44 1.97
N MET A 127 12.70 -0.80 2.17
CA MET A 127 13.75 -1.10 3.13
C MET A 127 15.10 -0.53 2.69
N PRO A 128 15.57 -0.73 1.44
CA PRO A 128 16.79 -0.08 0.95
C PRO A 128 16.77 1.43 1.14
N GLU A 129 15.66 2.09 0.76
CA GLU A 129 15.51 3.53 0.86
C GLU A 129 15.49 4.02 2.32
N ALA A 130 14.77 3.30 3.19
CA ALA A 130 14.72 3.61 4.61
C ALA A 130 16.10 3.51 5.25
N PHE A 131 16.88 2.47 4.93
CA PHE A 131 18.25 2.33 5.44
C PHE A 131 19.21 3.41 4.91
N GLU A 132 19.06 3.85 3.66
CA GLU A 132 19.83 4.98 3.13
C GLU A 132 19.58 6.28 3.91
N HIS A 133 18.33 6.57 4.27
CA HIS A 133 17.97 7.86 4.88
C HIS A 133 17.97 7.83 6.42
N GLY A 134 17.53 6.73 7.03
CA GLY A 134 17.34 6.58 8.47
C GLY A 134 18.45 5.81 9.19
N GLY A 135 19.36 5.17 8.45
CA GLY A 135 20.47 4.42 9.01
C GLY A 135 20.05 3.27 9.94
N GLY A 136 20.87 2.96 10.95
CA GLY A 136 20.66 1.79 11.82
C GLY A 136 19.41 1.84 12.70
N LEU A 137 18.79 3.01 12.90
CA LEU A 137 17.58 3.16 13.71
C LEU A 137 16.33 2.62 13.01
N VAL A 138 16.37 2.46 11.67
CA VAL A 138 15.25 1.95 10.86
C VAL A 138 14.76 0.61 11.39
N GLY A 139 15.67 -0.32 11.68
CA GLY A 139 15.30 -1.63 12.22
C GLY A 139 14.52 -1.54 13.54
N LEU A 140 14.90 -0.61 14.44
CA LEU A 140 14.18 -0.38 15.68
C LEU A 140 12.77 0.15 15.42
N PHE A 141 12.62 1.15 14.54
CA PHE A 141 11.32 1.71 14.21
C PHE A 141 10.42 0.73 13.45
N THR A 142 10.98 -0.12 12.58
CA THR A 142 10.24 -1.20 11.93
C THR A 142 9.68 -2.19 12.94
N VAL A 143 10.49 -2.61 13.93
CA VAL A 143 10.03 -3.49 15.02
C VAL A 143 8.95 -2.83 15.86
N LEU A 144 9.13 -1.55 16.22
CA LEU A 144 8.15 -0.80 17.01
C LEU A 144 6.83 -0.62 16.26
N GLY A 145 6.87 -0.32 14.96
CA GLY A 145 5.69 -0.21 14.11
C GLY A 145 4.94 -1.53 13.98
N PHE A 146 5.66 -2.64 13.73
CA PHE A 146 5.06 -3.97 13.67
C PHE A 146 4.43 -4.38 15.01
N LEU A 147 5.12 -4.13 16.13
CA LEU A 147 4.61 -4.38 17.48
C LEU A 147 3.33 -3.57 17.75
N ALA A 148 3.30 -2.29 17.37
CA ALA A 148 2.13 -1.45 17.53
C ALA A 148 0.94 -1.99 16.72
N GLY A 149 1.16 -2.40 15.46
CA GLY A 149 0.14 -3.07 14.63
C GLY A 149 -0.38 -4.37 15.24
N ALA A 150 0.53 -5.21 15.76
CA ALA A 150 0.15 -6.46 16.43
C ALA A 150 -0.68 -6.22 17.70
N ILE A 151 -0.32 -5.23 18.52
CA ILE A 151 -1.11 -4.84 19.70
C ILE A 151 -2.51 -4.38 19.28
N LEU A 152 -2.61 -3.51 18.25
CA LEU A 152 -3.90 -3.04 17.74
C LEU A 152 -4.76 -4.20 17.23
N SER A 153 -4.17 -5.19 16.56
CA SER A 153 -4.88 -6.37 16.07
C SER A 153 -5.44 -7.26 17.17
N VAL A 154 -4.85 -7.28 18.36
CA VAL A 154 -5.36 -8.07 19.50
C VAL A 154 -6.45 -7.31 20.27
N LEU A 155 -6.44 -5.97 20.18
CA LEU A 155 -7.39 -5.09 20.88
C LEU A 155 -8.67 -4.79 20.08
N ALA A 156 -8.63 -4.98 18.75
CA ALA A 156 -9.75 -4.76 17.81
C ALA A 156 -10.64 -6.00 17.63
#